data_AF-A0AB74ABH8-F1
#
_entry.id   AF-A0AB74ABH8-F1
#
_cell.length_a   1.000
_cell.length_b   1.000
_cell.length_c   1.000
_cell.angle_alpha   90.00
_cell.angle_beta   90.00
_cell.angle_gamma   90.00
#
_symmetry.space_group_name_H-M   'P 1'
#
loop_
_entity.id
_entity.type
_entity.pdbx_description
1 polymer ?
#
loop_
_entity_poly.entity_id
_entity_poly.type
_entity_poly.pdbx_seq_one_letter_code
_entity_poly.pdbx_strand_id
1 'polypeptide(L)'
;MKHLSARGWLRSLAVLLLLQPASTFAVVCTTQGTGETEIHDDLSSTVAIPESMPDGEVVWRSEPLTVQVECAREGWQSEAEEVFIYLNPDNRSIGQGIRAGMTLQGIDHLQGSGRVGTGSYVPVCREGESTLENCPKVRFSLAFSVFIQKFGATPSSGVASDLLDYRFFQLGGATDPSRLSGRSLSYVINNLRGMRFVACDADLQVLPETVEFGDVAIHQVAIGKVTATQTFSLLTSRSCDSPFSIDARFRPVTGNLSGELLIPVGNDSLGIRITSAVNGQLLRYNEPFHLAELLGETNTARADFNAELLWNTNMPRPGPFNAEVMVDLFYK
;
A
#
# COMPACT_ATOMS: atom_id res chain seq x y z
N MET A 1 16.91 51.50 59.38
CA MET A 1 16.10 50.37 58.86
C MET A 1 16.30 50.29 57.36
N LYS A 2 16.52 49.08 56.83
CA LYS A 2 17.09 48.80 55.50
C LYS A 2 16.11 49.14 54.37
N HIS A 3 16.49 50.04 53.47
CA HIS A 3 15.83 50.16 52.16
C HIS A 3 16.34 49.03 51.25
N LEU A 4 15.60 47.92 51.21
CA LEU A 4 15.82 46.85 50.25
C LEU A 4 15.48 47.38 48.84
N SER A 5 16.44 47.19 47.93
CA SER A 5 16.44 47.68 46.55
C SER A 5 15.27 47.12 45.75
N ALA A 6 14.31 47.97 45.40
CA ALA A 6 13.17 47.66 44.52
C ALA A 6 13.61 47.16 43.11
N ARG A 7 14.87 47.40 42.73
CA ARG A 7 15.45 47.03 41.43
C ARG A 7 15.79 45.55 41.28
N GLY A 8 16.07 44.85 42.39
CA GLY A 8 16.33 43.41 42.38
C GLY A 8 15.06 42.59 42.18
N TRP A 9 13.96 43.05 42.77
CA TRP A 9 12.67 42.35 42.76
C TRP A 9 12.00 42.37 41.39
N LEU A 10 12.10 43.49 40.65
CA LEU A 10 11.61 43.62 39.27
C LEU A 10 12.34 42.69 38.29
N ARG A 11 13.63 42.41 38.49
CA ARG A 11 14.41 41.48 37.65
C ARG A 11 14.05 40.01 37.93
N SER A 12 13.79 39.65 39.18
CA SER A 12 13.33 38.31 39.55
C SER A 12 11.92 38.02 39.01
N LEU A 13 11.03 39.01 39.00
CA LEU A 13 9.67 38.87 38.45
C LEU A 13 9.68 38.65 36.92
N ALA A 14 10.54 39.38 36.20
CA ALA A 14 10.67 39.24 34.74
C ALA A 14 11.24 37.87 34.32
N VAL A 15 12.12 37.26 35.11
CA VAL A 15 12.64 35.91 34.86
C VAL A 15 11.59 34.84 35.16
N LEU A 16 10.74 35.03 36.18
CA LEU A 16 9.62 34.10 36.46
C LEU A 16 8.51 34.16 35.39
N LEU A 17 8.27 35.29 34.73
CA LEU A 17 7.33 35.36 33.60
C LEU A 17 7.82 34.65 32.33
N LEU A 18 9.14 34.50 32.15
CA LEU A 18 9.74 33.74 31.04
C LEU A 18 9.81 32.23 31.31
N LEU A 19 9.50 31.79 32.53
CA LEU A 19 9.47 30.38 32.95
C LEU A 19 8.05 29.79 32.96
N GLN A 20 7.03 30.53 32.47
CA GLN A 20 5.72 29.94 32.30
C GLN A 20 5.76 28.97 31.10
N PRO A 21 5.43 27.68 31.29
CA PRO A 21 5.26 26.79 30.15
C PRO A 21 4.13 27.38 29.30
N ALA A 22 4.45 27.85 28.10
CA ALA A 22 3.42 28.19 27.13
C ALA A 22 2.60 26.92 26.90
N SER A 23 1.39 26.87 27.43
CA SER A 23 0.47 25.76 27.18
C SER A 23 0.19 25.74 25.68
N THR A 24 0.80 24.79 24.97
CA THR A 24 0.58 24.61 23.54
C THR A 24 -0.74 23.88 23.36
N PHE A 25 -1.79 24.66 23.09
CA PHE A 25 -3.11 24.11 22.75
C PHE A 25 -3.00 23.29 21.46
N ALA A 26 -3.44 22.04 21.50
CA ALA A 26 -3.37 21.15 20.35
C ALA A 26 -4.63 20.30 20.20
N VAL A 27 -4.91 19.95 18.95
CA VAL A 27 -5.88 18.92 18.62
C VAL A 27 -5.20 17.58 18.78
N VAL A 28 -5.78 16.74 19.64
CA VAL A 28 -5.35 15.38 19.90
C VAL A 28 -6.40 14.45 19.33
N CYS A 29 -5.97 13.57 18.43
CA CYS A 29 -6.81 12.55 17.84
C CYS A 29 -6.40 11.17 18.36
N THR A 30 -7.39 10.29 18.51
CA THR A 30 -7.22 8.89 18.87
C THR A 30 -8.18 8.02 18.07
N THR A 31 -8.00 6.70 18.13
CA THR A 31 -9.02 5.76 17.69
C THR A 31 -10.25 5.82 18.59
N GLN A 32 -11.43 5.69 18.01
CA GLN A 32 -12.67 5.55 18.77
C GLN A 32 -12.66 4.26 19.61
N GLY A 33 -12.99 4.38 20.89
CA GLY A 33 -13.11 3.23 21.80
C GLY A 33 -11.80 2.83 22.47
N THR A 34 -10.75 2.49 21.71
CA THR A 34 -9.45 2.09 22.29
C THR A 34 -8.60 3.26 22.75
N GLY A 35 -8.77 4.44 22.15
CA GLY A 35 -8.02 5.64 22.53
C GLY A 35 -6.54 5.59 22.11
N GLU A 36 -6.20 4.76 21.13
CA GLU A 36 -4.84 4.61 20.62
C GLU A 36 -4.42 5.85 19.83
N THR A 37 -3.17 6.24 20.01
CA THR A 37 -2.52 7.35 19.30
C THR A 37 -1.61 6.88 18.17
N GLU A 38 -1.38 5.57 18.03
CA GLU A 38 -0.53 5.01 16.99
C GLU A 38 -1.17 3.72 16.47
N ILE A 39 -1.24 3.61 15.15
CA ILE A 39 -1.61 2.39 14.44
C ILE A 39 -0.37 1.94 13.68
N HIS A 40 0.03 0.70 13.91
CA HIS A 40 1.17 0.08 13.27
C HIS A 40 0.73 -0.97 12.25
N ASP A 41 1.44 -1.01 11.15
CA ASP A 41 1.37 -2.07 10.15
C ASP A 41 2.79 -2.36 9.62
N ASP A 42 2.98 -3.41 8.85
CA ASP A 42 4.28 -3.81 8.32
C ASP A 42 4.29 -3.76 6.78
N LEU A 43 5.47 -3.79 6.17
CA LEU A 43 5.62 -3.88 4.70
C LEU A 43 4.95 -5.13 4.10
N SER A 44 4.47 -6.07 4.94
CA SER A 44 3.83 -7.37 4.63
C SER A 44 4.71 -8.39 3.90
N SER A 45 5.65 -7.95 3.04
CA SER A 45 6.67 -8.76 2.38
C SER A 45 7.92 -7.92 2.03
N THR A 46 8.96 -8.56 1.48
CA THR A 46 10.06 -7.83 0.83
C THR A 46 9.58 -7.20 -0.48
N VAL A 47 10.24 -6.12 -0.89
CA VAL A 47 9.95 -5.36 -2.11
C VAL A 47 11.25 -5.15 -2.84
N ALA A 48 11.38 -5.75 -4.03
CA ALA A 48 12.48 -5.50 -4.94
C ALA A 48 12.08 -4.47 -6.00
N ILE A 49 12.89 -3.43 -6.15
CA ILE A 49 12.64 -2.29 -7.04
C ILE A 49 13.64 -2.38 -8.20
N PRO A 50 13.20 -2.73 -9.42
CA PRO A 50 14.10 -2.79 -10.56
C PRO A 50 14.69 -1.42 -10.95
N GLU A 51 15.91 -1.44 -11.47
CA GLU A 51 16.59 -0.24 -11.95
C GLU A 51 15.81 0.44 -13.09
N SER A 52 15.23 -0.33 -14.00
CA SER A 52 14.47 0.18 -15.15
C SER A 52 13.14 0.83 -14.78
N MET A 53 12.62 0.57 -13.58
CA MET A 53 11.34 1.12 -13.13
C MET A 53 11.40 2.66 -13.19
N PRO A 54 10.43 3.33 -13.85
CA PRO A 54 10.40 4.78 -13.93
C PRO A 54 10.20 5.46 -12.57
N ASP A 55 10.67 6.70 -12.46
CA ASP A 55 10.32 7.58 -11.35
C ASP A 55 8.81 7.88 -11.33
N GLY A 56 8.22 7.86 -10.14
CA GLY A 56 6.79 8.07 -9.92
C GLY A 56 5.97 6.78 -9.84
N GLU A 57 6.53 5.63 -10.21
CA GLU A 57 5.86 4.34 -10.07
C GLU A 57 5.75 3.93 -8.59
N VAL A 58 4.56 3.45 -8.22
CA VAL A 58 4.29 2.95 -6.87
C VAL A 58 4.89 1.55 -6.73
N VAL A 59 5.90 1.43 -5.86
CA VAL A 59 6.62 0.16 -5.60
C VAL A 59 5.97 -0.67 -4.51
N TRP A 60 5.21 -0.04 -3.62
CA TRP A 60 4.50 -0.70 -2.54
C TRP A 60 3.31 0.15 -2.10
N ARG A 61 2.23 -0.50 -1.69
CA ARG A 61 1.01 0.14 -1.17
C ARG A 61 0.43 -0.74 -0.07
N SER A 62 0.01 -0.12 1.03
CA SER A 62 -0.72 -0.80 2.09
C SER A 62 -2.10 -1.23 1.60
N GLU A 63 -2.68 -2.23 2.25
CA GLU A 63 -4.11 -2.47 2.10
C GLU A 63 -4.92 -1.21 2.47
N PRO A 64 -6.05 -0.94 1.79
CA PRO A 64 -6.91 0.17 2.17
C PRO A 64 -7.46 -0.03 3.59
N LEU A 65 -7.21 0.96 4.45
CA LEU A 65 -7.67 0.96 5.83
C LEU A 65 -8.74 2.02 6.04
N THR A 66 -9.73 1.70 6.88
CA THR A 66 -10.75 2.65 7.34
C THR A 66 -10.72 2.73 8.87
N VAL A 67 -10.26 3.87 9.39
CA VAL A 67 -10.11 4.11 10.84
C VAL A 67 -11.26 4.97 11.36
N GLN A 68 -11.83 4.60 12.50
CA GLN A 68 -12.78 5.43 13.22
C GLN A 68 -12.02 6.37 14.16
N VAL A 69 -12.01 7.66 13.86
CA VAL A 69 -11.20 8.66 14.55
C VAL A 69 -12.07 9.47 15.51
N GLU A 70 -11.55 9.77 16.70
CA GLU A 70 -12.09 10.74 17.64
C GLU A 70 -11.02 11.82 17.88
N CYS A 71 -11.37 13.09 17.71
CA CYS A 71 -10.47 14.19 18.02
C CYS A 71 -11.11 15.12 19.04
N ALA A 72 -10.29 15.60 19.96
CA ALA A 72 -10.62 16.62 20.94
C ALA A 72 -9.48 17.63 20.99
N ARG A 73 -9.70 18.73 21.71
CA ARG A 73 -8.69 19.78 21.86
C ARG A 73 -8.26 19.89 23.30
N GLU A 74 -7.00 20.24 23.50
CA GLU A 74 -6.50 20.63 24.81
C GLU A 74 -6.69 22.13 25.02
N GLY A 75 -7.33 22.49 26.13
CA GLY A 75 -7.48 23.86 26.61
C GLY A 75 -8.50 24.75 25.90
N TRP A 76 -8.66 25.97 26.43
CA TRP A 76 -9.68 26.92 26.00
C TRP A 76 -9.34 27.54 24.64
N GLN A 77 -10.35 27.65 23.76
CA GLN A 77 -10.24 28.29 22.46
C GLN A 77 -11.53 29.01 22.08
N SER A 78 -11.45 30.01 21.19
CA SER A 78 -12.60 30.80 20.73
C SER A 78 -13.19 30.33 19.40
N GLU A 79 -12.49 29.48 18.65
CA GLU A 79 -12.85 29.10 17.28
C GLU A 79 -12.74 27.60 17.05
N ALA A 80 -13.60 27.07 16.18
CA ALA A 80 -13.48 25.70 15.69
C ALA A 80 -12.24 25.55 14.80
N GLU A 81 -11.63 24.36 14.79
CA GLU A 81 -10.41 24.10 14.01
C GLU A 81 -10.53 22.83 13.21
N GLU A 82 -10.06 22.87 11.97
CA GLU A 82 -10.01 21.70 11.10
C GLU A 82 -8.92 20.73 11.54
N VAL A 83 -9.23 19.43 11.47
CA VAL A 83 -8.27 18.35 11.62
C VAL A 83 -7.53 18.15 10.29
N PHE A 84 -6.21 18.20 10.34
CA PHE A 84 -5.34 17.99 9.19
C PHE A 84 -4.55 16.69 9.32
N ILE A 85 -4.20 16.13 8.17
CA ILE A 85 -3.23 15.06 8.03
C ILE A 85 -1.87 15.68 7.67
N TYR A 86 -0.87 15.40 8.49
CA TYR A 86 0.51 15.83 8.26
C TYR A 86 1.33 14.66 7.78
N LEU A 87 1.66 14.65 6.48
CA LEU A 87 2.55 13.65 5.88
C LEU A 87 4.00 13.87 6.31
N ASN A 88 4.70 12.78 6.63
CA ASN A 88 6.07 12.79 7.16
C ASN A 88 6.24 13.81 8.31
N PRO A 89 5.52 13.63 9.43
CA PRO A 89 5.54 14.57 10.54
C PRO A 89 6.94 14.76 11.14
N ASP A 90 7.80 13.74 11.05
CA ASP A 90 9.18 13.74 11.54
C ASP A 90 10.18 14.49 10.66
N ASN A 91 9.76 14.94 9.47
CA ASN A 91 10.65 15.49 8.45
C ASN A 91 11.87 14.59 8.16
N ARG A 92 11.65 13.28 8.16
CA ARG A 92 12.68 12.25 7.96
C ARG A 92 12.66 11.77 6.51
N SER A 93 13.85 11.53 5.95
CA SER A 93 13.94 10.79 4.68
C SER A 93 13.52 9.35 4.90
N ILE A 94 12.63 8.82 4.03
CA ILE A 94 12.23 7.41 4.09
C ILE A 94 13.33 6.48 3.55
N GLY A 95 14.18 6.99 2.66
CA GLY A 95 15.23 6.22 1.99
C GLY A 95 15.78 6.97 0.78
N GLN A 96 16.81 6.42 0.14
CA GLN A 96 17.34 6.96 -1.12
C GLN A 96 16.56 6.36 -2.30
N GLY A 97 16.23 7.16 -3.32
CA GLY A 97 15.55 6.68 -4.52
C GLY A 97 14.06 6.35 -4.32
N ILE A 98 13.48 6.68 -3.16
CA ILE A 98 12.07 6.43 -2.83
C ILE A 98 11.45 7.61 -2.08
N ARG A 99 10.13 7.76 -2.17
CA ARG A 99 9.36 8.78 -1.46
C ARG A 99 8.04 8.20 -0.95
N ALA A 100 7.61 8.68 0.22
CA ALA A 100 6.35 8.31 0.84
C ALA A 100 5.17 9.14 0.30
N GLY A 101 4.00 8.52 0.22
CA GLY A 101 2.74 9.16 -0.10
C GLY A 101 1.56 8.50 0.61
N MET A 102 0.40 9.14 0.50
CA MET A 102 -0.87 8.56 0.91
C MET A 102 -1.93 8.79 -0.15
N THR A 103 -2.89 7.88 -0.24
CA THR A 103 -4.10 8.06 -1.02
C THR A 103 -5.25 8.31 -0.07
N LEU A 104 -5.89 9.46 -0.23
CA LEU A 104 -7.07 9.86 0.51
C LEU A 104 -8.19 10.12 -0.49
N GLN A 105 -9.32 9.44 -0.33
CA GLN A 105 -10.48 9.60 -1.23
C GLN A 105 -10.15 9.45 -2.73
N GLY A 106 -9.21 8.55 -3.06
CA GLY A 106 -8.76 8.32 -4.44
C GLY A 106 -7.78 9.35 -4.99
N ILE A 107 -7.32 10.30 -4.17
CA ILE A 107 -6.33 11.31 -4.53
C ILE A 107 -5.00 11.01 -3.83
N ASP A 108 -3.93 10.99 -4.62
CA ASP A 108 -2.57 10.74 -4.12
C ASP A 108 -1.91 12.05 -3.65
N HIS A 109 -1.46 12.04 -2.41
CA HIS A 109 -0.75 13.14 -1.76
C HIS A 109 0.67 12.68 -1.42
N LEU A 110 1.67 13.43 -1.88
CA LEU A 110 3.08 13.11 -1.71
C LEU A 110 3.69 13.86 -0.53
N GLN A 111 4.75 13.29 0.06
CA GLN A 111 5.56 13.93 1.11
C GLN A 111 6.01 15.35 0.71
N GLY A 112 5.46 16.40 1.31
CA GLY A 112 5.76 17.80 0.92
C GLY A 112 4.60 18.53 0.25
N SER A 113 3.46 17.86 0.05
CA SER A 113 2.17 18.49 -0.30
C SER A 113 1.60 19.38 0.83
N GLY A 114 2.35 19.62 1.90
CA GLY A 114 1.90 20.33 3.08
C GLY A 114 1.01 19.47 3.96
N ARG A 115 -0.06 20.08 4.46
CA ARG A 115 -1.09 19.41 5.27
C ARG A 115 -2.33 19.16 4.42
N VAL A 116 -2.95 18.00 4.59
CA VAL A 116 -4.17 17.60 3.85
C VAL A 116 -5.37 17.78 4.78
N GLY A 117 -6.37 18.56 4.36
CA GLY A 117 -7.59 18.76 5.14
C GLY A 117 -8.44 17.50 5.18
N THR A 118 -8.95 17.14 6.35
CA THR A 118 -9.91 16.03 6.49
C THR A 118 -11.36 16.48 6.23
N GLY A 119 -11.61 17.80 6.19
CA GLY A 119 -12.96 18.37 6.19
C GLY A 119 -13.70 18.22 7.53
N SER A 120 -13.05 17.68 8.56
CA SER A 120 -13.63 17.51 9.90
C SER A 120 -13.13 18.60 10.84
N TYR A 121 -14.05 19.16 11.64
CA TYR A 121 -13.75 20.29 12.53
C TYR A 121 -13.96 19.90 13.99
N VAL A 122 -12.96 20.15 14.82
CA VAL A 122 -13.07 20.08 16.28
C VAL A 122 -13.85 21.30 16.75
N PRO A 123 -14.93 21.14 17.53
CA PRO A 123 -15.70 22.27 18.03
C PRO A 123 -14.92 23.14 19.03
N VAL A 124 -15.48 24.30 19.34
CA VAL A 124 -14.95 25.22 20.36
C VAL A 124 -14.98 24.55 21.74
N CYS A 125 -13.87 24.65 22.49
CA CYS A 125 -13.83 24.24 23.90
C CYS A 125 -13.94 25.46 24.82
N ARG A 126 -14.97 25.49 25.68
CA ARG A 126 -15.34 26.69 26.46
C ARG A 126 -14.64 26.76 27.81
N GLU A 127 -14.66 27.96 28.40
CA GLU A 127 -14.07 28.23 29.71
C GLU A 127 -14.85 27.42 30.77
N GLY A 128 -14.17 26.47 31.42
CA GLY A 128 -14.78 25.47 32.34
C GLY A 128 -14.59 24.01 31.91
N GLU A 129 -14.23 23.77 30.65
CA GLU A 129 -14.03 22.44 30.05
C GLU A 129 -12.54 22.18 29.75
N SER A 130 -11.61 22.74 30.53
CA SER A 130 -10.19 22.88 30.17
C SER A 130 -9.36 21.58 30.12
N THR A 131 -10.00 20.40 30.27
CA THR A 131 -9.35 19.09 30.15
C THR A 131 -9.85 18.37 28.89
N LEU A 132 -9.00 17.53 28.28
CA LEU A 132 -9.30 16.81 27.04
C LEU A 132 -10.61 15.99 27.10
N GLU A 133 -10.97 15.50 28.28
CA GLU A 133 -12.20 14.73 28.51
C GLU A 133 -13.48 15.58 28.49
N ASN A 134 -13.37 16.86 28.85
CA ASN A 134 -14.50 17.76 29.00
C ASN A 134 -14.76 18.61 27.74
N CYS A 135 -13.75 18.78 26.88
CA CYS A 135 -13.94 19.48 25.61
C CYS A 135 -14.83 18.65 24.65
N PRO A 136 -15.72 19.29 23.87
CA PRO A 136 -16.48 18.62 22.83
C PRO A 136 -15.58 17.92 21.81
N LYS A 137 -15.98 16.72 21.41
CA LYS A 137 -15.23 15.87 20.49
C LYS A 137 -15.86 15.85 19.10
N VAL A 138 -15.05 15.64 18.08
CA VAL A 138 -15.51 15.30 16.72
C VAL A 138 -15.16 13.84 16.43
N ARG A 139 -16.07 13.15 15.71
CA ARG A 139 -15.89 11.77 15.28
C ARG A 139 -16.11 11.67 13.78
N PHE A 140 -15.23 10.96 13.10
CA PHE A 140 -15.33 10.75 11.65
C PHE A 140 -14.62 9.46 11.24
N SER A 141 -14.90 9.01 10.03
CA SER A 141 -14.25 7.85 9.41
C SER A 141 -13.17 8.32 8.44
N LEU A 142 -11.95 7.82 8.61
CA LEU A 142 -10.80 8.14 7.78
C LEU A 142 -10.42 6.91 6.95
N ALA A 143 -10.74 6.93 5.66
CA ALA A 143 -10.39 5.88 4.70
C ALA A 143 -9.15 6.29 3.89
N PHE A 144 -8.08 5.50 3.94
CA PHE A 144 -6.82 5.81 3.27
C PHE A 144 -6.05 4.53 2.89
N SER A 145 -5.05 4.69 2.02
CA SER A 145 -3.91 3.76 1.92
C SER A 145 -2.63 4.59 1.92
N VAL A 146 -1.52 4.01 2.36
CA VAL A 146 -0.20 4.63 2.21
C VAL A 146 0.59 3.91 1.13
N PHE A 147 1.50 4.61 0.48
CA PHE A 147 2.29 4.04 -0.59
C PHE A 147 3.71 4.60 -0.61
N ILE A 148 4.61 3.83 -1.22
CA ILE A 148 5.98 4.23 -1.50
C ILE A 148 6.14 4.18 -3.01
N GLN A 149 6.74 5.22 -3.58
CA GLN A 149 7.04 5.30 -4.99
C GLN A 149 8.55 5.43 -5.21
N LYS A 150 9.03 4.93 -6.35
CA LYS A 150 10.39 5.23 -6.81
C LYS A 150 10.50 6.71 -7.14
N PHE A 151 11.56 7.36 -6.68
CA PHE A 151 11.74 8.80 -6.86
C PHE A 151 13.19 9.24 -6.70
N GLY A 152 13.70 9.94 -7.71
CA GLY A 152 15.01 10.58 -7.69
C GLY A 152 16.16 9.62 -7.94
N ALA A 153 17.37 10.08 -7.63
CA ALA A 153 18.58 9.31 -7.85
C ALA A 153 18.55 7.98 -7.09
N THR A 154 18.47 6.89 -7.86
CA THR A 154 18.27 5.53 -7.37
C THR A 154 19.58 4.74 -7.48
N PRO A 155 20.06 4.10 -6.39
CA PRO A 155 21.17 3.15 -6.48
C PRO A 155 20.84 1.99 -7.42
N SER A 156 21.83 1.45 -8.13
CA SER A 156 21.64 0.28 -9.00
C SER A 156 21.28 -0.98 -8.21
N SER A 157 21.72 -1.10 -6.95
CA SER A 157 21.34 -2.19 -6.06
C SER A 157 21.49 -1.81 -4.58
N GLY A 158 20.93 -2.65 -3.71
CA GLY A 158 21.08 -2.53 -2.25
C GLY A 158 19.82 -2.10 -1.53
N VAL A 159 19.90 -1.92 -0.22
CA VAL A 159 18.74 -1.57 0.62
C VAL A 159 18.26 -0.15 0.31
N ALA A 160 16.96 0.01 0.05
CA ALA A 160 16.36 1.32 -0.26
C ALA A 160 16.09 2.14 1.02
N SER A 161 15.79 1.45 2.13
CA SER A 161 15.51 2.05 3.44
C SER A 161 16.06 1.16 4.56
N ASP A 162 16.80 1.73 5.50
CA ASP A 162 17.29 1.01 6.69
C ASP A 162 16.36 1.18 7.92
N LEU A 163 15.22 1.86 7.71
CA LEU A 163 14.32 2.28 8.77
C LEU A 163 13.56 1.10 9.39
N LEU A 164 13.57 1.06 10.73
CA LEU A 164 12.78 0.09 11.50
C LEU A 164 11.32 0.51 11.65
N ASP A 165 11.05 1.81 11.56
CA ASP A 165 9.73 2.41 11.56
C ASP A 165 9.74 3.67 10.70
N TYR A 166 8.59 3.96 10.12
CA TYR A 166 8.35 5.21 9.43
C TYR A 166 6.91 5.66 9.65
N ARG A 167 6.78 6.81 10.30
CA ARG A 167 5.50 7.44 10.53
C ARG A 167 5.07 8.18 9.26
N PHE A 168 4.14 7.57 8.53
CA PHE A 168 3.65 8.11 7.26
C PHE A 168 2.89 9.42 7.47
N PHE A 169 2.02 9.45 8.48
CA PHE A 169 1.31 10.67 8.86
C PHE A 169 0.99 10.73 10.34
N GLN A 170 0.63 11.94 10.78
CA GLN A 170 0.00 12.23 12.07
C GLN A 170 -1.18 13.19 11.86
N LEU A 171 -2.28 12.98 12.59
CA LEU A 171 -3.39 13.92 12.65
C LEU A 171 -3.10 15.05 13.63
N GLY A 172 -3.55 16.27 13.31
CA GLY A 172 -3.43 17.39 14.24
C GLY A 172 -4.14 18.64 13.76
N GLY A 173 -4.09 19.68 14.60
CA GLY A 173 -4.67 21.00 14.30
C GLY A 173 -3.75 21.85 13.42
N ALA A 174 -4.24 22.97 12.92
CA ALA A 174 -3.49 23.94 12.16
C ALA A 174 -2.35 24.60 12.94
N THR A 175 -2.52 24.77 14.25
CA THR A 175 -1.58 25.50 15.12
C THR A 175 -0.65 24.60 15.92
N ASP A 176 -0.62 23.29 15.67
CA ASP A 176 0.17 22.35 16.48
C ASP A 176 1.68 22.53 16.21
N PRO A 177 2.46 23.12 17.14
CA PRO A 177 3.83 23.54 16.85
C PRO A 177 4.83 22.39 16.92
N SER A 178 4.44 21.23 17.46
CA SER A 178 5.31 20.06 17.59
C SER A 178 4.58 18.76 17.26
N ARG A 179 4.98 18.12 16.16
CA ARG A 179 4.43 16.83 15.69
C ARG A 179 5.11 15.65 16.39
N LEU A 180 5.13 15.68 17.72
CA LEU A 180 5.80 14.67 18.53
C LEU A 180 5.09 13.31 18.42
N SER A 181 5.87 12.22 18.43
CA SER A 181 5.31 10.86 18.47
C SER A 181 4.44 10.63 19.69
N GLY A 182 3.41 9.78 19.54
CA GLY A 182 2.45 9.46 20.60
C GLY A 182 1.51 10.60 21.02
N ARG A 183 1.66 11.83 20.50
CA ARG A 183 0.82 12.97 20.93
C ARG A 183 -0.58 12.96 20.29
N SER A 184 -0.70 12.41 19.09
CA SER A 184 -1.95 12.32 18.34
C SER A 184 -1.86 11.18 17.33
N LEU A 185 -3.02 10.70 16.88
CA LEU A 185 -3.17 9.54 16.01
C LEU A 185 -2.21 9.60 14.82
N SER A 186 -1.32 8.62 14.77
CA SER A 186 -0.32 8.44 13.74
C SER A 186 -0.46 7.08 13.09
N TYR A 187 -0.09 7.00 11.81
CA TYR A 187 0.02 5.73 11.10
C TYR A 187 1.48 5.44 10.79
N VAL A 188 1.96 4.29 11.25
CA VAL A 188 3.37 3.89 11.22
C VAL A 188 3.49 2.57 10.48
N ILE A 189 4.40 2.52 9.50
CA ILE A 189 4.81 1.26 8.90
C ILE A 189 6.15 0.85 9.50
N ASN A 190 6.25 -0.38 9.99
CA ASN A 190 7.51 -0.92 10.49
C ASN A 190 8.27 -1.69 9.42
N ASN A 191 9.56 -1.86 9.70
CA ASN A 191 10.51 -2.70 8.98
C ASN A 191 10.58 -2.42 7.47
N LEU A 192 10.92 -1.18 7.10
CA LEU A 192 11.17 -0.80 5.71
C LEU A 192 12.46 -1.38 5.12
N ARG A 193 13.25 -2.12 5.92
CA ARG A 193 14.44 -2.87 5.47
C ARG A 193 14.15 -3.93 4.42
N GLY A 194 12.89 -4.33 4.27
CA GLY A 194 12.45 -5.23 3.21
C GLY A 194 12.52 -4.60 1.81
N MET A 195 12.70 -3.28 1.70
CA MET A 195 12.80 -2.59 0.41
C MET A 195 14.23 -2.52 -0.10
N ARG A 196 14.44 -2.90 -1.36
CA ARG A 196 15.77 -2.93 -1.97
C ARG A 196 15.72 -2.69 -3.48
N PHE A 197 16.77 -2.11 -4.03
CA PHE A 197 16.98 -1.99 -5.46
C PHE A 197 17.64 -3.25 -6.02
N VAL A 198 17.25 -3.62 -7.24
CA VAL A 198 17.86 -4.69 -8.02
C VAL A 198 18.33 -4.16 -9.37
N ALA A 199 19.54 -4.55 -9.76
CA ALA A 199 20.24 -3.98 -10.92
C ALA A 199 19.76 -4.51 -12.29
N CYS A 200 18.70 -5.32 -12.31
CA CYS A 200 18.16 -5.88 -13.53
C CYS A 200 16.68 -6.22 -13.38
N ASP A 201 16.02 -6.32 -14.52
CA ASP A 201 14.70 -6.92 -14.65
C ASP A 201 14.80 -8.43 -14.80
N ALA A 202 13.68 -9.10 -14.51
CA ALA A 202 13.43 -10.45 -14.94
C ALA A 202 13.10 -10.45 -16.44
N ASP A 203 13.78 -11.33 -17.19
CA ASP A 203 13.30 -11.73 -18.51
C ASP A 203 12.25 -12.83 -18.35
N LEU A 204 11.11 -12.70 -19.02
CA LEU A 204 10.02 -13.68 -19.01
C LEU A 204 9.75 -14.15 -20.43
N GLN A 205 9.81 -15.46 -20.63
CA GLN A 205 9.46 -16.12 -21.88
C GLN A 205 8.30 -17.10 -21.64
N VAL A 206 7.28 -17.03 -22.50
CA VAL A 206 6.12 -17.93 -22.48
C VAL A 206 6.31 -18.98 -23.57
N LEU A 207 6.34 -20.27 -23.21
CA LEU A 207 6.57 -21.36 -24.16
C LEU A 207 5.44 -22.41 -24.11
N PRO A 208 4.68 -22.62 -25.21
CA PRO A 208 4.59 -21.73 -26.38
C PRO A 208 3.86 -20.42 -26.03
N GLU A 209 4.09 -19.36 -26.80
CA GLU A 209 3.37 -18.09 -26.66
C GLU A 209 1.88 -18.23 -27.00
N THR A 210 1.54 -19.16 -27.89
CA THR A 210 0.16 -19.49 -28.27
C THR A 210 -0.16 -20.92 -27.89
N VAL A 211 -1.23 -21.10 -27.11
CA VAL A 211 -1.73 -22.41 -26.70
C VAL A 211 -2.84 -22.84 -27.66
N GLU A 212 -2.51 -23.77 -28.56
CA GLU A 212 -3.43 -24.27 -29.58
C GLU A 212 -4.17 -25.52 -29.08
N PHE A 213 -5.47 -25.41 -28.85
CA PHE A 213 -6.32 -26.56 -28.47
C PHE A 213 -6.74 -27.43 -29.67
N GLY A 214 -6.59 -26.91 -30.89
CA GLY A 214 -7.04 -27.57 -32.11
C GLY A 214 -8.57 -27.72 -32.20
N ASP A 215 -9.02 -28.69 -33.00
CA ASP A 215 -10.44 -28.95 -33.22
C ASP A 215 -11.07 -29.69 -32.04
N VAL A 216 -12.11 -29.09 -31.45
CA VAL A 216 -12.84 -29.64 -30.31
C VAL A 216 -14.19 -30.17 -30.76
N ALA A 217 -14.33 -31.50 -30.80
CA ALA A 217 -15.58 -32.15 -31.19
C ALA A 217 -16.68 -31.96 -30.12
N ILE A 218 -17.87 -31.56 -30.56
CA ILE A 218 -19.06 -31.46 -29.69
C ILE A 218 -19.58 -32.88 -29.41
N HIS A 219 -19.09 -33.49 -28.34
CA HIS A 219 -19.49 -34.83 -27.92
C HIS A 219 -19.43 -34.99 -26.40
N GLN A 220 -20.37 -35.73 -25.82
CA GLN A 220 -20.47 -35.95 -24.36
C GLN A 220 -20.33 -34.66 -23.55
N VAL A 221 -21.11 -33.65 -23.92
CA VAL A 221 -21.08 -32.33 -23.32
C VAL A 221 -21.68 -32.36 -21.93
N ALA A 222 -20.98 -31.79 -20.97
CA ALA A 222 -21.47 -31.55 -19.62
C ALA A 222 -20.74 -30.33 -19.06
N ILE A 223 -21.48 -29.38 -18.48
CA ILE A 223 -20.88 -28.18 -17.87
C ILE A 223 -19.79 -28.59 -16.87
N GLY A 224 -18.62 -27.94 -16.98
CA GLY A 224 -17.45 -28.20 -16.14
C GLY A 224 -16.64 -29.43 -16.54
N LYS A 225 -17.03 -30.17 -17.59
CA LYS A 225 -16.21 -31.26 -18.12
C LYS A 225 -15.03 -30.69 -18.92
N VAL A 226 -13.81 -31.09 -18.56
CA VAL A 226 -12.60 -30.84 -19.34
C VAL A 226 -12.68 -31.63 -20.65
N THR A 227 -12.56 -30.92 -21.78
CA THR A 227 -12.64 -31.48 -23.12
C THR A 227 -11.29 -31.51 -23.84
N ALA A 228 -10.36 -30.65 -23.44
CA ALA A 228 -8.99 -30.64 -23.93
C ALA A 228 -8.07 -30.01 -22.87
N THR A 229 -6.80 -30.40 -22.88
CA THR A 229 -5.77 -29.84 -21.99
C THR A 229 -4.51 -29.65 -22.81
N GLN A 230 -3.89 -28.47 -22.70
CA GLN A 230 -2.62 -28.16 -23.34
C GLN A 230 -1.65 -27.57 -22.32
N THR A 231 -0.36 -27.82 -22.52
CA THR A 231 0.68 -27.35 -21.61
C THR A 231 1.34 -26.08 -22.13
N PHE A 232 1.74 -25.21 -21.21
CA PHE A 232 2.62 -24.07 -21.48
C PHE A 232 3.47 -23.80 -20.26
N SER A 233 4.51 -22.99 -20.44
CA SER A 233 5.49 -22.75 -19.40
C SER A 233 5.93 -21.30 -19.39
N LEU A 234 6.24 -20.82 -18.19
CA LEU A 234 6.88 -19.53 -17.97
C LEU A 234 8.35 -19.80 -17.61
N LEU A 235 9.27 -19.32 -18.44
CA LEU A 235 10.69 -19.29 -18.12
C LEU A 235 11.06 -17.89 -17.69
N THR A 236 11.60 -17.78 -16.49
CA THR A 236 12.09 -16.53 -15.94
C THR A 236 13.59 -16.59 -15.80
N SER A 237 14.29 -15.51 -16.12
CA SER A 237 15.72 -15.39 -15.88
C SER A 237 16.11 -14.01 -15.38
N ARG A 238 17.27 -13.91 -14.73
CA ARG A 238 17.90 -12.64 -14.35
C ARG A 238 19.31 -12.57 -14.91
N SER A 239 19.75 -11.36 -15.22
CA SER A 239 21.08 -11.07 -15.78
C SER A 239 22.06 -10.49 -14.77
N CYS A 240 21.61 -10.16 -13.56
CA CYS A 240 22.40 -9.54 -12.51
C CYS A 240 22.50 -10.42 -11.26
N ASP A 241 23.53 -10.16 -10.45
CA ASP A 241 23.80 -10.93 -9.23
C ASP A 241 22.82 -10.61 -8.09
N SER A 242 22.07 -9.51 -8.19
CA SER A 242 21.07 -9.12 -7.17
C SER A 242 19.97 -10.19 -7.12
N PRO A 243 19.83 -10.94 -6.00
CA PRO A 243 18.85 -12.03 -5.91
C PRO A 243 17.45 -11.45 -5.82
N PHE A 244 16.44 -12.09 -6.39
CA PHE A 244 15.04 -11.72 -6.15
C PHE A 244 14.09 -12.88 -6.41
N SER A 245 12.92 -12.81 -5.78
CA SER A 245 11.81 -13.70 -6.11
C SER A 245 10.78 -12.96 -6.95
N ILE A 246 10.05 -13.73 -7.74
CA ILE A 246 9.02 -13.22 -8.65
C ILE A 246 7.72 -13.92 -8.28
N ASP A 247 6.72 -13.11 -7.99
CA ASP A 247 5.33 -13.54 -8.08
C ASP A 247 4.76 -13.09 -9.43
N ALA A 248 3.76 -13.79 -9.92
CA ALA A 248 3.11 -13.47 -11.17
C ALA A 248 1.59 -13.51 -11.04
N ARG A 249 0.90 -12.95 -12.02
CA ARG A 249 -0.56 -12.99 -12.12
C ARG A 249 -0.97 -13.11 -13.57
N PHE A 250 -1.90 -14.03 -13.82
CA PHE A 250 -2.58 -14.12 -15.11
C PHE A 250 -3.70 -13.09 -15.18
N ARG A 251 -3.56 -12.10 -16.04
CA ARG A 251 -4.54 -11.04 -16.26
C ARG A 251 -5.20 -11.19 -17.63
N PRO A 252 -6.50 -11.50 -17.72
CA PRO A 252 -7.20 -11.54 -18.99
C PRO A 252 -7.14 -10.18 -19.72
N VAL A 253 -6.90 -10.24 -21.03
CA VAL A 253 -6.95 -9.09 -21.94
C VAL A 253 -8.23 -9.13 -22.76
N THR A 254 -8.64 -10.32 -23.21
CA THR A 254 -9.90 -10.56 -23.92
C THR A 254 -10.67 -11.71 -23.27
N GLY A 255 -12.00 -11.69 -23.43
CA GLY A 255 -12.90 -12.63 -22.76
C GLY A 255 -13.47 -12.07 -21.46
N ASN A 256 -14.39 -12.83 -20.88
CA ASN A 256 -15.05 -12.48 -19.62
C ASN A 256 -14.76 -13.53 -18.55
N LEU A 257 -14.50 -13.09 -17.33
CA LEU A 257 -14.33 -14.00 -16.20
C LEU A 257 -15.68 -14.43 -15.64
N SER A 258 -15.82 -15.73 -15.38
CA SER A 258 -16.93 -16.32 -14.64
C SER A 258 -16.38 -17.30 -13.63
N GLY A 259 -16.20 -16.83 -12.40
CA GLY A 259 -15.50 -17.57 -11.35
C GLY A 259 -14.06 -17.87 -11.77
N GLU A 260 -13.76 -19.13 -12.03
CA GLU A 260 -12.42 -19.65 -12.35
C GLU A 260 -12.16 -19.74 -13.86
N LEU A 261 -13.18 -19.49 -14.67
CA LEU A 261 -13.13 -19.66 -16.12
C LEU A 261 -12.95 -18.32 -16.82
N LEU A 262 -12.04 -18.28 -17.79
CA LEU A 262 -11.99 -17.25 -18.82
C LEU A 262 -12.84 -17.70 -20.00
N ILE A 263 -13.95 -17.01 -20.23
CA ILE A 263 -14.90 -17.30 -21.30
C ILE A 263 -14.53 -16.47 -22.55
N PRO A 264 -14.19 -17.10 -23.68
CA PRO A 264 -13.92 -16.41 -24.94
C PRO A 264 -15.12 -15.58 -25.43
N VAL A 265 -14.87 -14.36 -25.93
CA VAL A 265 -15.95 -13.49 -26.45
C VAL A 265 -16.61 -14.10 -27.70
N GLY A 266 -15.83 -14.76 -28.55
CA GLY A 266 -16.32 -15.36 -29.81
C GLY A 266 -17.13 -16.64 -29.64
N ASN A 267 -16.98 -17.34 -28.52
CA ASN A 267 -17.72 -18.57 -28.24
C ASN A 267 -17.77 -18.85 -26.73
N ASP A 268 -18.91 -18.51 -26.13
CA ASP A 268 -19.20 -18.71 -24.71
C ASP A 268 -19.49 -20.16 -24.32
N SER A 269 -19.46 -21.09 -25.29
CA SER A 269 -19.70 -22.51 -25.04
C SER A 269 -18.58 -23.16 -24.26
N LEU A 270 -17.41 -22.51 -24.22
CA LEU A 270 -16.19 -22.99 -23.62
C LEU A 270 -15.69 -22.00 -22.56
N GLY A 271 -14.93 -22.52 -21.60
CA GLY A 271 -14.17 -21.73 -20.65
C GLY A 271 -12.76 -22.29 -20.52
N ILE A 272 -11.79 -21.40 -20.36
CA ILE A 272 -10.38 -21.77 -20.16
C ILE A 272 -10.05 -21.59 -18.68
N ARG A 273 -9.34 -22.56 -18.11
CA ARG A 273 -8.83 -22.54 -16.74
C ARG A 273 -7.36 -22.89 -16.74
N ILE A 274 -6.58 -22.30 -15.84
CA ILE A 274 -5.15 -22.60 -15.71
C ILE A 274 -4.90 -23.36 -14.41
N THR A 275 -4.21 -24.49 -14.50
CA THR A 275 -3.77 -25.29 -13.35
C THR A 275 -2.25 -25.49 -13.39
N SER A 276 -1.63 -25.66 -12.23
CA SER A 276 -0.21 -26.01 -12.13
C SER A 276 0.00 -27.42 -12.69
N ALA A 277 0.97 -27.59 -13.59
CA ALA A 277 1.30 -28.92 -14.12
C ALA A 277 2.01 -29.80 -13.08
N VAL A 278 2.52 -29.21 -12.00
CA VAL A 278 3.28 -29.91 -10.96
C VAL A 278 2.35 -30.59 -9.94
N ASN A 279 1.33 -29.87 -9.48
CA ASN A 279 0.46 -30.33 -8.38
C ASN A 279 -1.04 -30.24 -8.68
N GLY A 280 -1.43 -29.80 -9.88
CA GLY A 280 -2.83 -29.63 -10.27
C GLY A 280 -3.55 -28.47 -9.57
N GLN A 281 -2.83 -27.63 -8.82
CA GLN A 281 -3.43 -26.49 -8.12
C GLN A 281 -4.01 -25.50 -9.14
N LEU A 282 -5.24 -25.08 -8.89
CA LEU A 282 -5.88 -24.04 -9.67
C LEU A 282 -5.18 -22.69 -9.49
N LEU A 283 -4.91 -22.00 -10.60
CA LEU A 283 -4.49 -20.60 -10.59
C LEU A 283 -5.68 -19.71 -10.99
N ARG A 284 -6.09 -18.83 -10.08
CA ARG A 284 -7.18 -17.88 -10.32
C ARG A 284 -6.66 -16.69 -11.13
N TYR A 285 -7.45 -16.27 -12.12
CA TYR A 285 -7.17 -15.04 -12.85
C TYR A 285 -7.25 -13.83 -11.92
N ASN A 286 -6.42 -12.83 -12.18
CA ASN A 286 -6.28 -11.62 -11.38
C ASN A 286 -5.84 -11.82 -9.91
N GLU A 287 -5.37 -13.02 -9.55
CA GLU A 287 -4.77 -13.30 -8.24
C GLU A 287 -3.27 -13.58 -8.38
N PRO A 288 -2.41 -12.97 -7.55
CA PRO A 288 -0.98 -13.27 -7.52
C PRO A 288 -0.70 -14.71 -7.07
N PHE A 289 0.32 -15.32 -7.66
CA PHE A 289 0.88 -16.60 -7.24
C PHE A 289 2.41 -16.54 -7.29
N HIS A 290 3.07 -17.39 -6.51
CA HIS A 290 4.51 -17.48 -6.53
C HIS A 290 5.01 -18.16 -7.81
N LEU A 291 5.87 -17.48 -8.57
CA LEU A 291 6.38 -17.98 -9.86
C LEU A 291 7.78 -18.59 -9.74
N ALA A 292 8.73 -17.85 -9.17
CA ALA A 292 10.13 -18.24 -9.17
C ALA A 292 10.96 -17.64 -8.04
N GLU A 293 12.00 -18.37 -7.65
CA GLU A 293 13.09 -17.89 -6.80
C GLU A 293 14.37 -17.78 -7.65
N LEU A 294 14.81 -16.56 -7.96
CA LEU A 294 16.07 -16.29 -8.65
C LEU A 294 17.11 -15.83 -7.61
N LEU A 295 17.49 -16.76 -6.74
CA LEU A 295 18.36 -16.52 -5.58
C LEU A 295 19.74 -17.16 -5.77
N GLY A 296 20.78 -16.52 -5.21
CA GLY A 296 22.14 -17.09 -5.17
C GLY A 296 22.70 -17.35 -6.57
N GLU A 297 22.94 -18.61 -6.91
CA GLU A 297 23.42 -19.04 -8.24
C GLU A 297 22.26 -19.41 -9.19
N THR A 298 21.03 -19.43 -8.70
CA THR A 298 19.83 -19.73 -9.51
C THR A 298 19.46 -18.48 -10.31
N ASN A 299 19.89 -18.44 -11.57
CA ASN A 299 19.64 -17.31 -12.48
C ASN A 299 18.50 -17.56 -13.46
N THR A 300 17.96 -18.79 -13.49
CA THR A 300 16.87 -19.19 -14.36
C THR A 300 15.92 -20.12 -13.61
N ALA A 301 14.63 -19.97 -13.84
CA ALA A 301 13.59 -20.83 -13.31
C ALA A 301 12.52 -21.09 -14.37
N ARG A 302 11.83 -22.24 -14.23
CA ARG A 302 10.76 -22.66 -15.12
C ARG A 302 9.57 -23.11 -14.28
N ALA A 303 8.39 -22.59 -14.61
CA ALA A 303 7.11 -23.04 -14.08
C ALA A 303 6.24 -23.59 -15.21
N ASP A 304 5.72 -24.80 -15.02
CA ASP A 304 4.88 -25.51 -16.00
C ASP A 304 3.41 -25.46 -15.59
N PHE A 305 2.54 -25.20 -16.57
CA PHE A 305 1.10 -25.02 -16.40
C PHE A 305 0.31 -25.84 -17.42
N ASN A 306 -0.92 -26.17 -17.04
CA ASN A 306 -1.94 -26.71 -17.93
C ASN A 306 -3.00 -25.65 -18.18
N ALA A 307 -3.29 -25.37 -19.45
CA ALA A 307 -4.51 -24.72 -19.86
C ALA A 307 -5.56 -25.80 -20.13
N GLU A 308 -6.61 -25.83 -19.34
CA GLU A 308 -7.74 -26.75 -19.47
C GLU A 308 -8.89 -26.03 -20.16
N LEU A 309 -9.47 -26.68 -21.17
CA LEU A 309 -10.65 -26.22 -21.88
C LEU A 309 -11.86 -27.00 -21.38
N LEU A 310 -12.89 -26.31 -20.91
CA LEU A 310 -14.07 -26.88 -20.29
C LEU A 310 -15.33 -26.47 -21.03
N TRP A 311 -16.32 -27.36 -21.07
CA TRP A 311 -17.66 -26.96 -21.51
C TRP A 311 -18.30 -26.02 -20.48
N ASN A 312 -18.74 -24.85 -20.93
CA ASN A 312 -19.40 -23.83 -20.12
C ASN A 312 -20.94 -23.85 -20.28
N THR A 313 -21.45 -24.63 -21.23
CA THR A 313 -22.89 -24.79 -21.50
C THR A 313 -23.23 -26.24 -21.86
N ASN A 314 -24.49 -26.64 -21.66
CA ASN A 314 -25.00 -27.93 -22.13
C ASN A 314 -25.45 -27.90 -23.60
N MET A 315 -25.52 -26.73 -24.23
CA MET A 315 -25.91 -26.55 -25.64
C MET A 315 -24.84 -25.76 -26.39
N PRO A 316 -23.69 -26.38 -26.69
CA PRO A 316 -22.56 -25.68 -27.27
C PRO A 316 -22.81 -25.35 -28.73
N ARG A 317 -22.23 -24.24 -29.17
CA ARG A 317 -22.31 -23.73 -30.54
C ARG A 317 -20.98 -23.96 -31.25
N PRO A 318 -20.99 -24.54 -32.47
CA PRO A 318 -19.80 -24.58 -33.31
C PRO A 318 -19.31 -23.16 -33.63
N GLY A 319 -18.00 -22.97 -33.68
CA GLY A 319 -17.39 -21.70 -34.03
C GLY A 319 -16.01 -21.52 -33.42
N PRO A 320 -15.21 -20.58 -33.93
CA PRO A 320 -13.88 -20.30 -33.40
C PRO A 320 -13.97 -19.74 -31.98
N PHE A 321 -12.91 -19.96 -31.19
CA PHE A 321 -12.75 -19.36 -29.88
C PHE A 321 -11.30 -18.92 -29.71
N ASN A 322 -11.10 -17.81 -29.02
CA ASN A 322 -9.79 -17.31 -28.62
C ASN A 322 -9.92 -16.44 -27.37
N ALA A 323 -8.88 -16.42 -26.56
CA ALA A 323 -8.76 -15.52 -25.42
C ALA A 323 -7.29 -15.17 -25.23
N GLU A 324 -7.02 -13.98 -24.72
CA GLU A 324 -5.68 -13.47 -24.50
C GLU A 324 -5.48 -13.20 -23.01
N VAL A 325 -4.31 -13.57 -22.50
CA VAL A 325 -3.92 -13.40 -21.11
C VAL A 325 -2.53 -12.79 -21.10
N MET A 326 -2.36 -11.74 -20.30
CA MET A 326 -1.07 -11.14 -20.01
C MET A 326 -0.54 -11.68 -18.67
N VAL A 327 0.78 -11.78 -18.55
CA VAL A 327 1.44 -12.16 -17.29
C VAL A 327 2.01 -10.89 -16.66
N ASP A 328 1.45 -10.47 -15.54
CA ASP A 328 2.02 -9.39 -14.72
C ASP A 328 3.07 -10.00 -13.77
N LEU A 329 4.22 -9.33 -13.59
CA LEU A 329 5.27 -9.75 -12.66
C LEU A 329 5.37 -8.81 -11.47
N PHE A 330 5.61 -9.37 -10.28
CA PHE A 330 5.79 -8.66 -9.02
C PHE A 330 7.10 -9.10 -8.36
N TYR A 331 8.00 -8.15 -8.13
CA TYR A 331 9.34 -8.40 -7.61
C TYR A 331 9.36 -8.37 -6.08
N LYS A 332 9.95 -9.41 -5.46
CA LYS A 332 10.07 -9.58 -4.00
C LYS A 332 11.53 -9.71 -3.56
#